data_AF-A0A7X3PQI0-F1
#
_entry.id   AF-A0A7X3PQI0-F1
#
_cell.length_a   1.000
_cell.length_b   1.000
_cell.length_c   1.000
_cell.angle_alpha   90.00
_cell.angle_beta   90.00
_cell.angle_gamma   90.00
#
_symmetry.space_group_name_H-M   'P 1'
#
loop_
_entity.id
_entity.type
_entity.pdbx_description
1 polymer ?
#
loop_
_entity_poly.entity_id
_entity_poly.type
_entity_poly.pdbx_seq_one_letter_code
_entity_poly.pdbx_strand_id
1 'polypeptide(L)'
;VHLAAHIENDIAAIFRANLQGTGNVFAAAHEAVVRRVLFASSGSVMGGYAALSPYKELLAGEYDQVPAEWPMLTAQSPLRPTGLYAASKVWGEELGREYASAHGMSVLCLRFGRVNPENRPTHSREFCVWCSQRDAVQMIEKCLATPLDLSFDTFFVNSDNKWGYRDLEHARQTVGFVPADRAEDYR
;
A
#
# COMPACT_ATOMS: atom_id res chain seq x y z
N VAL A 1 0.74 -14.35 4.07
CA VAL A 1 1.07 -12.94 3.73
C VAL A 1 2.13 -12.97 2.65
N HIS A 2 1.89 -12.33 1.49
CA HIS A 2 2.82 -12.32 0.38
C HIS A 2 3.58 -10.98 0.35
N LEU A 3 4.82 -10.99 0.85
CA LEU A 3 5.70 -9.82 0.91
C LEU A 3 6.79 -9.83 -0.17
N ALA A 4 7.06 -10.98 -0.79
CA ALA A 4 8.18 -11.15 -1.70
C ALA A 4 7.95 -10.36 -3.00
N ALA A 5 8.93 -9.53 -3.37
CA ALA A 5 8.95 -8.78 -4.61
C ALA A 5 10.38 -8.34 -4.94
N HIS A 6 10.64 -8.13 -6.23
CA HIS A 6 11.76 -7.33 -6.71
C HIS A 6 11.34 -5.86 -6.77
N ILE A 7 12.21 -4.95 -6.33
CA ILE A 7 11.89 -3.51 -6.19
C ILE A 7 12.71 -2.61 -7.13
N GLU A 8 13.77 -3.14 -7.74
CA GLU A 8 14.63 -2.39 -8.65
C GLU A 8 14.04 -2.39 -10.07
N ASN A 9 14.52 -1.46 -10.90
CA ASN A 9 14.02 -1.29 -12.26
C ASN A 9 14.70 -2.25 -13.26
N ASP A 10 14.59 -3.55 -13.00
CA ASP A 10 15.02 -4.61 -13.91
C ASP A 10 13.78 -5.34 -14.48
N ILE A 11 13.62 -5.27 -15.81
CA ILE A 11 12.43 -5.81 -16.49
C ILE A 11 12.30 -7.31 -16.24
N ALA A 12 13.38 -8.07 -16.42
CA ALA A 12 13.34 -9.53 -16.33
C ALA A 12 13.06 -9.98 -14.89
N ALA A 13 13.70 -9.32 -13.91
CA ALA A 13 13.49 -9.58 -12.50
C ALA A 13 12.07 -9.22 -12.05
N ILE A 14 11.51 -8.08 -12.50
CA ILE A 14 10.12 -7.71 -12.21
C ILE A 14 9.14 -8.74 -12.78
N PHE A 15 9.30 -9.14 -14.05
CA PHE A 15 8.40 -10.13 -14.66
C PHE A 15 8.48 -11.49 -13.95
N ARG A 16 9.69 -11.94 -13.61
CA ARG A 16 9.88 -13.22 -12.91
C ARG A 16 9.35 -13.18 -11.48
N ALA A 17 9.76 -12.20 -10.68
CA ALA A 17 9.45 -12.16 -9.26
C ALA A 17 8.03 -11.64 -9.00
N ASN A 18 7.62 -10.55 -9.66
CA ASN A 18 6.41 -9.82 -9.27
C ASN A 18 5.18 -10.27 -10.06
N LEU A 19 5.34 -10.66 -11.33
CA LEU A 19 4.23 -11.21 -12.12
C LEU A 19 4.17 -12.71 -11.92
N GLN A 20 5.11 -13.47 -12.50
CA GLN A 20 5.09 -14.93 -12.43
C GLN A 20 5.11 -15.44 -10.98
N GLY A 21 6.00 -14.93 -10.13
CA GLY A 21 6.10 -15.35 -8.74
C GLY A 21 4.81 -15.13 -7.95
N THR A 22 4.20 -13.96 -8.08
CA THR A 22 2.90 -13.68 -7.44
C THR A 22 1.79 -14.57 -8.03
N GLY A 23 1.75 -14.78 -9.35
CA GLY A 23 0.80 -15.70 -9.98
C GLY A 23 0.90 -17.12 -9.42
N ASN A 24 2.12 -17.63 -9.28
CA ASN A 24 2.38 -18.94 -8.68
C ASN A 24 1.91 -19.01 -7.22
N VAL A 25 2.12 -17.94 -6.43
CA VAL A 25 1.68 -17.89 -5.03
C VAL A 25 0.16 -17.93 -4.93
N PHE A 26 -0.56 -17.19 -5.77
CA PHE A 26 -2.03 -17.22 -5.79
C PHE A 26 -2.57 -18.59 -6.22
N ALA A 27 -2.03 -19.17 -7.29
CA ALA A 27 -2.41 -20.50 -7.75
C ALA A 27 -2.17 -21.57 -6.67
N ALA A 28 -0.97 -21.59 -6.08
CA ALA A 28 -0.63 -22.52 -5.01
C ALA A 28 -1.48 -22.31 -3.74
N ALA A 29 -1.80 -21.06 -3.40
CA ALA A 29 -2.67 -20.74 -2.27
C ALA A 29 -4.10 -21.28 -2.50
N HIS A 30 -4.63 -21.13 -3.71
CA HIS A 30 -5.92 -21.70 -4.09
C HIS A 30 -5.91 -23.24 -4.05
N GLU A 31 -4.91 -23.89 -4.65
CA GLU A 31 -4.76 -25.35 -4.63
C GLU A 31 -4.65 -25.91 -3.20
N ALA A 32 -3.97 -25.17 -2.32
CA ALA A 32 -3.83 -25.51 -0.90
C ALA A 32 -5.04 -25.11 -0.04
N VAL A 33 -6.12 -24.59 -0.64
CA VAL A 33 -7.35 -24.16 0.06
C VAL A 33 -7.07 -23.09 1.13
N VAL A 34 -6.12 -22.19 0.86
CA VAL A 34 -5.85 -21.04 1.72
C VAL A 34 -7.03 -20.07 1.63
N ARG A 35 -7.64 -19.76 2.77
CA ARG A 35 -8.83 -18.89 2.80
C ARG A 35 -8.50 -17.41 2.61
N ARG A 36 -7.29 -16.98 2.98
CA ARG A 36 -6.89 -15.57 2.91
C ARG A 36 -5.46 -15.34 2.42
N VAL A 37 -5.31 -14.40 1.50
CA VAL A 37 -4.03 -13.85 1.08
C VAL A 37 -4.01 -12.35 1.39
N LEU A 38 -3.01 -11.91 2.16
CA LEU A 38 -2.67 -10.50 2.26
C LEU A 38 -1.58 -10.22 1.24
N PHE A 39 -1.86 -9.37 0.25
CA PHE A 39 -0.92 -8.99 -0.79
C PHE A 39 -0.26 -7.66 -0.44
N ALA A 40 1.07 -7.64 -0.32
CA ALA A 40 1.82 -6.40 -0.17
C ALA A 40 1.88 -5.65 -1.50
N SER A 41 0.89 -4.79 -1.72
CA SER A 41 0.93 -3.75 -2.75
C SER A 41 1.83 -2.60 -2.30
N SER A 42 1.74 -1.45 -2.97
CA SER A 42 2.61 -0.29 -2.73
C SER A 42 1.86 1.01 -2.95
N GLY A 43 2.14 2.02 -2.14
CA GLY A 43 1.70 3.40 -2.37
C GLY A 43 2.19 3.98 -3.71
N SER A 44 3.19 3.35 -4.36
CA SER A 44 3.69 3.73 -5.69
C SER A 44 2.68 3.49 -6.82
N VAL A 45 1.62 2.70 -6.61
CA VAL A 45 0.51 2.61 -7.58
C VAL A 45 -0.21 3.95 -7.77
N MET A 46 -0.02 4.87 -6.82
CA MET A 46 -0.49 6.26 -6.88
C MET A 46 0.64 7.26 -7.23
N GLY A 47 1.80 6.77 -7.69
CA GLY A 47 3.03 7.54 -7.82
C GLY A 47 2.89 8.80 -8.67
N GLY A 48 2.11 8.76 -9.75
CA GLY A 48 1.91 9.86 -10.68
C GLY A 48 1.19 11.08 -10.09
N TYR A 49 0.51 10.93 -8.94
CA TYR A 49 -0.04 12.08 -8.22
C TYR A 49 1.06 12.97 -7.63
N ALA A 50 2.27 12.46 -7.43
CA ALA A 50 3.40 13.22 -6.89
C ALA A 50 3.84 14.41 -7.79
N ALA A 51 3.39 14.45 -9.05
CA ALA A 51 3.65 15.56 -9.97
C ALA A 51 2.57 16.65 -9.97
N LEU A 52 1.47 16.46 -9.22
CA LEU A 52 0.34 17.37 -9.19
C LEU A 52 0.32 18.17 -7.89
N SER A 53 -0.10 19.44 -7.96
CA SER A 53 -0.44 20.21 -6.75
C SER A 53 -1.73 19.67 -6.12
N PRO A 54 -1.85 19.67 -4.77
CA PRO A 54 -0.86 20.13 -3.80
C PRO A 54 0.17 19.06 -3.38
N TYR A 55 0.11 17.86 -3.98
CA TYR A 55 0.94 16.73 -3.54
C TYR A 55 2.42 16.92 -3.81
N LYS A 56 2.79 17.61 -4.91
CA LYS A 56 4.20 17.89 -5.20
C LYS A 56 4.81 18.79 -4.12
N GLU A 57 4.09 19.81 -3.64
CA GLU A 57 4.52 20.74 -2.58
C GLU A 57 4.63 20.01 -1.24
N LEU A 58 3.62 19.18 -0.90
CA LEU A 58 3.66 18.29 0.27
C LEU A 58 4.93 17.43 0.28
N LEU A 59 5.22 16.75 -0.83
CA LEU A 59 6.38 15.85 -0.97
C LEU A 59 7.72 16.59 -1.02
N ALA A 60 7.74 17.84 -1.48
CA ALA A 60 8.91 18.71 -1.45
C ALA A 60 9.18 19.27 -0.03
N GLY A 61 8.18 19.23 0.86
CA GLY A 61 8.26 19.84 2.18
C GLY A 61 7.94 21.34 2.18
N GLU A 62 7.32 21.84 1.10
CA GLU A 62 6.96 23.25 0.90
C GLU A 62 5.60 23.56 1.53
N TYR A 63 5.45 23.27 2.83
CA TYR A 63 4.15 23.29 3.52
C TYR A 63 3.46 24.65 3.53
N ASP A 64 4.21 25.75 3.47
CA ASP A 64 3.67 27.11 3.41
C ASP A 64 2.91 27.39 2.09
N GLN A 65 3.15 26.58 1.05
CA GLN A 65 2.47 26.66 -0.24
C GLN A 65 1.27 25.69 -0.33
N VAL A 66 1.06 24.85 0.69
CA VAL A 66 -0.03 23.88 0.73
C VAL A 66 -1.28 24.55 1.34
N PRO A 67 -2.46 24.42 0.73
CA PRO A 67 -3.70 24.90 1.33
C PRO A 67 -3.98 24.22 2.68
N ALA A 68 -4.82 24.84 3.52
CA ALA A 68 -5.15 24.30 4.85
C ALA A 68 -5.75 22.90 4.81
N GLU A 69 -6.47 22.57 3.74
CA GLU A 69 -7.01 21.25 3.44
C GLU A 69 -6.64 20.86 2.01
N TRP A 70 -6.44 19.57 1.77
CA TRP A 70 -6.18 19.01 0.45
C TRP A 70 -6.96 17.72 0.22
N PRO A 71 -7.24 17.35 -1.05
CA PRO A 71 -7.92 16.10 -1.35
C PRO A 71 -7.08 14.91 -0.89
N MET A 72 -7.70 13.99 -0.15
CA MET A 72 -7.08 12.72 0.23
C MET A 72 -7.24 11.70 -0.89
N LEU A 73 -6.18 10.95 -1.21
CA LEU A 73 -6.30 9.82 -2.13
C LEU A 73 -6.94 8.64 -1.41
N THR A 74 -8.05 8.16 -1.95
CA THR A 74 -8.80 6.99 -1.46
C THR A 74 -8.43 5.72 -2.23
N ALA A 75 -8.89 4.57 -1.74
CA ALA A 75 -8.73 3.29 -2.40
C ALA A 75 -9.27 3.29 -3.85
N GLN A 76 -10.33 4.07 -4.11
CA GLN A 76 -11.03 4.20 -5.39
C GLN A 76 -10.47 5.31 -6.28
N SER A 77 -9.50 6.09 -5.81
CA SER A 77 -8.84 7.09 -6.65
C SER A 77 -8.17 6.42 -7.85
N PRO A 78 -8.24 6.99 -9.07
CA PRO A 78 -7.65 6.38 -10.26
C PRO A 78 -6.18 6.05 -10.08
N LEU A 79 -5.79 4.82 -10.42
CA LEU A 79 -4.38 4.41 -10.33
C LEU A 79 -3.51 5.21 -11.29
N ARG A 80 -2.32 5.60 -10.83
CA ARG A 80 -1.30 6.31 -11.60
C ARG A 80 0.08 5.73 -11.30
N PRO A 81 0.35 4.46 -11.65
CA PRO A 81 1.62 3.83 -11.34
C PRO A 81 2.77 4.54 -12.08
N THR A 82 3.92 4.64 -11.42
CA THR A 82 5.16 5.18 -12.02
C THR A 82 6.23 4.09 -12.02
N GLY A 83 6.63 3.62 -13.20
CA GLY A 83 7.62 2.56 -13.39
C GLY A 83 7.06 1.13 -13.31
N LEU A 84 7.89 0.16 -13.72
CA LEU A 84 7.51 -1.25 -13.84
C LEU A 84 7.17 -1.90 -12.50
N TYR A 85 7.88 -1.53 -11.44
CA TYR A 85 7.55 -1.99 -10.09
C TYR A 85 6.10 -1.63 -9.71
N ALA A 86 5.71 -0.37 -9.85
CA ALA A 86 4.35 0.07 -9.53
C ALA A 86 3.30 -0.63 -10.41
N ALA A 87 3.57 -0.76 -11.72
CA ALA A 87 2.68 -1.48 -12.63
C ALA A 87 2.52 -2.96 -12.23
N SER A 88 3.59 -3.62 -11.79
CA SER A 88 3.53 -5.01 -11.33
C SER A 88 2.68 -5.19 -10.07
N LYS A 89 2.61 -4.17 -9.21
CA LYS A 89 1.73 -4.18 -8.02
C LYS A 89 0.27 -4.01 -8.41
N VAL A 90 -0.04 -3.18 -9.42
CA VAL A 90 -1.39 -3.09 -9.99
C VAL A 90 -1.84 -4.44 -10.55
N TRP A 91 -0.97 -5.13 -11.29
CA TRP A 91 -1.26 -6.48 -11.78
C TRP A 91 -1.58 -7.45 -10.63
N GLY A 92 -0.83 -7.40 -9.53
CA GLY A 92 -1.10 -8.24 -8.36
C GLY A 92 -2.40 -7.89 -7.62
N GLU A 93 -2.78 -6.60 -7.56
CA GLU A 93 -4.09 -6.18 -7.02
C GLU A 93 -5.25 -6.77 -7.83
N GLU A 94 -5.17 -6.69 -9.16
CA GLU A 94 -6.23 -7.20 -10.04
C GLU A 94 -6.25 -8.73 -10.12
N LEU A 95 -5.09 -9.39 -10.04
CA LEU A 95 -5.04 -10.85 -9.85
C LEU A 95 -5.74 -11.24 -8.54
N GLY A 96 -5.49 -10.50 -7.45
CA GLY A 96 -6.17 -10.73 -6.19
C GLY A 96 -7.69 -10.59 -6.27
N ARG A 97 -8.17 -9.58 -7.01
CA ARG A 97 -9.60 -9.37 -7.26
C ARG A 97 -10.22 -10.53 -8.04
N GLU A 98 -9.49 -11.04 -9.03
CA GLU A 98 -9.90 -12.21 -9.80
C GLU A 98 -10.04 -13.44 -8.90
N TYR A 99 -9.02 -13.76 -8.09
CA TYR A 99 -9.09 -14.90 -7.17
C TYR A 99 -10.20 -14.76 -6.10
N ALA A 100 -10.45 -13.54 -5.63
CA ALA A 100 -11.55 -13.30 -4.71
C ALA A 100 -12.91 -13.55 -5.35
N SER A 101 -13.10 -13.10 -6.59
CA SER A 101 -14.39 -13.20 -7.29
C SER A 101 -14.64 -14.57 -7.91
N ALA A 102 -13.62 -15.22 -8.49
CA ALA A 102 -13.73 -16.50 -9.18
C ALA A 102 -13.54 -17.71 -8.25
N HIS A 103 -12.72 -17.58 -7.19
CA HIS A 103 -12.33 -18.68 -6.32
C HIS A 103 -12.80 -18.52 -4.87
N GLY A 104 -13.52 -17.44 -4.54
CA GLY A 104 -14.09 -17.21 -3.21
C GLY A 104 -13.03 -17.00 -2.12
N MET A 105 -11.80 -16.67 -2.49
CA MET A 105 -10.74 -16.36 -1.52
C MET A 105 -10.95 -14.95 -0.92
N SER A 106 -10.49 -14.75 0.31
CA SER A 106 -10.35 -13.40 0.86
C SER A 106 -8.98 -12.82 0.49
N VAL A 107 -8.94 -11.76 -0.30
CA VAL A 107 -7.69 -11.13 -0.75
C VAL A 107 -7.69 -9.66 -0.40
N LEU A 108 -6.81 -9.26 0.53
CA LEU A 108 -6.70 -7.86 0.95
C LEU A 108 -5.36 -7.29 0.48
N CYS A 109 -5.41 -6.20 -0.28
CA CYS A 109 -4.23 -5.57 -0.86
C CYS A 109 -3.79 -4.38 -0.01
N LEU A 110 -2.55 -4.43 0.48
CA LEU A 110 -1.99 -3.43 1.38
C LEU A 110 -1.03 -2.52 0.61
N ARG A 111 -1.46 -1.30 0.28
CA ARG A 111 -0.65 -0.28 -0.39
C ARG A 111 0.25 0.40 0.64
N PHE A 112 1.32 -0.30 1.03
CA PHE A 112 2.28 0.22 1.99
C PHE A 112 2.92 1.53 1.51
N GLY A 113 3.02 2.48 2.44
CA GLY A 113 3.87 3.65 2.29
C GLY A 113 5.37 3.28 2.30
N ARG A 114 6.19 4.21 2.74
CA ARG A 114 7.64 4.04 2.86
C ARG A 114 7.96 3.40 4.21
N VAL A 115 8.14 2.08 4.19
CA VAL A 115 8.80 1.32 5.27
C VAL A 115 10.29 1.27 4.97
N ASN A 116 11.14 1.72 5.90
CA ASN A 116 12.60 1.78 5.72
C ASN A 116 13.35 1.12 6.90
N PRO A 117 14.65 0.77 6.72
CA PRO A 117 15.46 0.17 7.77
C PRO A 117 15.67 1.09 8.98
N GLU A 118 15.79 2.40 8.76
CA GLU A 118 16.00 3.40 9.81
C GLU A 118 14.76 3.57 10.71
N ASN A 119 13.61 3.05 10.28
CA ASN A 119 12.32 3.15 10.92
C ASN A 119 11.97 4.59 11.34
N ARG A 120 12.28 5.55 10.47
CA ARG A 120 11.97 6.98 10.62
C ARG A 120 12.07 7.70 9.28
N PRO A 121 11.42 8.86 9.08
CA PRO A 121 11.63 9.69 7.90
C PRO A 121 13.09 10.13 7.76
N THR A 122 13.67 9.96 6.56
CA THR A 122 15.06 10.31 6.24
C THR A 122 15.18 11.48 5.26
N HIS A 123 14.10 11.84 4.57
CA HIS A 123 14.05 12.98 3.65
C HIS A 123 12.62 13.55 3.56
N SER A 124 12.47 14.79 3.06
CA SER A 124 11.21 15.57 3.09
C SER A 124 9.98 14.78 2.63
N ARG A 125 10.10 14.05 1.52
CA ARG A 125 9.03 13.20 0.98
C ARG A 125 8.50 12.18 1.98
N GLU A 126 9.37 11.58 2.80
CA GLU A 126 8.96 10.51 3.73
C GLU A 126 8.02 11.05 4.81
N PHE A 127 8.04 12.34 5.15
CA PHE A 127 7.07 12.92 6.08
C PHE A 127 5.62 12.83 5.58
N CYS A 128 5.38 12.62 4.29
CA CYS A 128 4.03 12.44 3.75
C CYS A 128 3.62 10.97 3.61
N VAL A 129 4.60 10.06 3.50
CA VAL A 129 4.35 8.68 3.08
C VAL A 129 4.98 7.63 3.99
N TRP A 130 5.65 8.02 5.07
CA TRP A 130 6.28 7.08 5.99
C TRP A 130 5.26 6.13 6.62
N CYS A 131 5.73 4.92 6.87
CA CYS A 131 5.00 3.89 7.57
C CYS A 131 6.01 3.21 8.49
N SER A 132 5.81 3.35 9.80
CA SER A 132 6.64 2.68 10.77
C SER A 132 6.50 1.16 10.64
N GLN A 133 7.54 0.43 11.01
CA GLN A 133 7.51 -1.03 11.04
C GLN A 133 6.42 -1.54 11.99
N ARG A 134 6.15 -0.82 13.09
CA ARG A 134 5.09 -1.13 14.05
C ARG A 134 3.71 -1.00 13.41
N ASP A 135 3.44 0.09 12.71
CA ASP A 135 2.16 0.32 12.03
C ASP A 135 1.97 -0.64 10.85
N ALA A 136 3.05 -0.98 10.14
CA ALA A 136 3.00 -2.00 9.10
C ALA A 136 2.60 -3.38 9.65
N VAL A 137 3.17 -3.79 10.79
CA VAL A 137 2.79 -5.03 11.48
C VAL A 137 1.35 -4.96 11.97
N GLN A 138 0.96 -3.85 12.60
CA GLN A 138 -0.40 -3.66 13.10
C GLN A 138 -1.44 -3.86 11.97
N MET A 139 -1.21 -3.28 10.80
CA MET A 139 -2.12 -3.45 9.66
C MET A 139 -2.26 -4.91 9.23
N ILE A 140 -1.14 -5.65 9.17
CA ILE A 140 -1.15 -7.07 8.83
C ILE A 140 -1.97 -7.86 9.87
N GLU A 141 -1.74 -7.63 11.16
CA GLU A 141 -2.47 -8.29 12.24
C GLU A 141 -3.97 -8.00 12.19
N LYS A 142 -4.35 -6.74 11.96
CA LYS A 142 -5.75 -6.31 11.82
C LYS A 142 -6.44 -7.01 10.65
N CYS A 143 -5.79 -7.04 9.49
CA CYS A 143 -6.32 -7.72 8.30
C CYS A 143 -6.39 -9.25 8.45
N LEU A 144 -5.48 -9.87 9.21
CA LEU A 144 -5.56 -11.31 9.51
C LEU A 144 -6.75 -11.63 10.43
N ALA A 145 -7.09 -10.72 11.36
CA ALA A 145 -8.18 -10.90 12.32
C ALA A 145 -9.58 -10.55 11.75
N THR A 146 -9.67 -9.88 10.59
CA THR A 146 -10.95 -9.51 9.98
C THR A 146 -11.78 -10.75 9.59
N PRO A 147 -13.12 -10.72 9.66
CA PRO A 147 -13.97 -11.76 9.08
C PRO A 147 -13.65 -12.09 7.61
N LEU A 148 -13.85 -13.35 7.20
CA LEU A 148 -13.49 -13.85 5.86
C LEU A 148 -14.49 -13.49 4.75
N ASP A 149 -15.66 -12.98 5.12
CA ASP A 149 -16.65 -12.45 4.19
C ASP A 149 -16.21 -11.11 3.54
N LEU A 150 -15.20 -10.44 4.10
CA LEU A 150 -14.44 -9.41 3.39
C LEU A 150 -13.60 -10.08 2.29
N SER A 151 -14.22 -10.27 1.12
CA SER A 151 -13.64 -11.02 -0.01
C SER A 151 -12.51 -10.28 -0.70
N PHE A 152 -12.67 -8.99 -1.00
CA PHE A 152 -11.63 -8.18 -1.62
C PHE A 152 -11.69 -6.73 -1.14
N ASP A 153 -10.54 -6.16 -0.79
CA ASP A 153 -10.41 -4.74 -0.52
C ASP A 153 -8.96 -4.26 -0.66
N THR A 154 -8.77 -2.95 -0.78
CA THR A 154 -7.48 -2.29 -0.89
C THR A 154 -7.35 -1.18 0.15
N PHE A 155 -6.23 -1.14 0.87
CA PHE A 155 -6.01 -0.17 1.94
C PHE A 155 -4.67 0.53 1.79
N PHE A 156 -4.62 1.82 2.09
CA PHE A 156 -3.33 2.49 2.31
C PHE A 156 -2.80 2.18 3.71
N VAL A 157 -1.48 2.05 3.81
CA VAL A 157 -0.82 1.73 5.08
C VAL A 157 0.30 2.73 5.32
N ASN A 158 -0.03 3.74 6.12
CA ASN A 158 0.85 4.82 6.54
C ASN A 158 0.71 5.02 8.04
N SER A 159 1.77 5.57 8.64
CA SER A 159 1.70 6.14 9.99
C SER A 159 0.84 7.41 9.99
N ASP A 160 0.51 7.95 11.16
CA ASP A 160 -0.36 9.12 11.35
C ASP A 160 0.38 10.43 11.02
N ASN A 161 0.82 10.52 9.77
CA ASN A 161 1.64 11.61 9.27
C ASN A 161 0.76 12.84 9.06
N LYS A 162 1.09 13.95 9.75
CA LYS A 162 0.36 15.23 9.61
C LYS A 162 0.24 15.69 8.16
N TRP A 163 1.30 15.49 7.37
CA TRP A 163 1.37 15.88 5.96
C TRP A 163 1.01 14.75 5.00
N GLY A 164 0.32 13.72 5.50
CA GLY A 164 -0.19 12.61 4.70
C GLY A 164 -1.26 13.04 3.71
N TYR A 165 -1.36 12.28 2.61
CA TYR A 165 -2.36 12.48 1.55
C TYR A 165 -2.97 11.15 1.09
N ARG A 166 -2.99 10.17 2.01
CA ARG A 166 -3.56 8.84 1.85
C ARG A 166 -4.69 8.71 2.86
N ASP A 167 -5.90 8.41 2.38
CA ASP A 167 -7.03 8.19 3.26
C ASP A 167 -6.81 6.91 4.08
N LEU A 168 -6.82 7.08 5.41
CA LEU A 168 -6.70 5.98 6.38
C LEU A 168 -8.05 5.66 7.04
N GLU A 169 -9.08 6.46 6.78
CA GLU A 169 -10.38 6.28 7.42
C GLU A 169 -11.07 5.00 6.94
N HIS A 170 -10.93 4.65 5.65
CA HIS A 170 -11.41 3.36 5.13
C HIS A 170 -10.83 2.17 5.88
N ALA A 171 -9.51 2.17 6.15
CA ALA A 171 -8.85 1.11 6.90
C ALA A 171 -9.26 1.10 8.38
N ARG A 172 -9.46 2.28 8.98
CA ARG A 172 -9.97 2.41 10.35
C ARG A 172 -11.35 1.78 10.50
N GLN A 173 -12.27 2.08 9.58
CA GLN A 173 -13.65 1.60 9.63
C GLN A 173 -13.77 0.12 9.28
N THR A 174 -12.99 -0.35 8.31
CA THR A 174 -13.16 -1.70 7.75
C THR A 174 -12.38 -2.76 8.54
N VAL A 175 -11.15 -2.46 8.96
CA VAL A 175 -10.27 -3.43 9.63
C VAL A 175 -9.80 -2.97 11.01
N GLY A 176 -10.19 -1.78 11.47
CA GLY A 176 -9.79 -1.26 12.77
C GLY A 176 -8.32 -0.84 12.84
N PHE A 177 -7.73 -0.46 11.70
CA PHE A 177 -6.35 0.04 11.65
C PHE A 177 -6.28 1.47 12.20
N VAL A 178 -5.43 1.67 13.21
CA VAL A 178 -5.19 2.97 13.83
C VAL A 178 -3.68 3.12 14.03
N PRO A 179 -2.99 3.85 13.13
CA PRO A 179 -1.55 4.04 13.27
C PRO A 179 -1.20 4.68 14.61
N ALA A 180 -0.09 4.23 15.20
CA ALA A 180 0.36 4.64 16.52
C ALA A 180 1.53 5.64 16.48
N ASP A 181 2.27 5.67 15.37
CA ASP A 181 3.45 6.51 15.23
C ASP A 181 3.19 7.68 14.26
N ARG A 182 4.00 8.73 14.37
CA ARG A 182 3.88 9.95 13.56
C ARG A 182 5.22 10.34 12.98
N ALA A 183 5.26 10.70 11.69
CA ALA A 183 6.49 11.18 11.07
C ALA A 183 7.03 12.45 11.75
N GLU A 184 6.14 13.29 12.28
CA GLU A 184 6.48 14.58 12.88
C GLU A 184 7.30 14.46 14.17
N ASP A 185 7.33 13.31 14.82
CA ASP A 185 8.10 13.09 16.04
C ASP A 185 9.62 13.06 15.77
N TYR A 186 10.03 13.10 14.50
CA TYR A 186 11.42 13.11 14.03
C TYR A 186 11.86 14.47 13.44
N ARG A 187 11.15 15.56 13.75
CA ARG A 187 11.50 16.93 13.36
C ARG A 187 12.09 17.75 14.49
#